data_AF-A0A0Q6KK06-F1
#
_entry.id   AF-A0A0Q6KK06-F1
#
_cell.length_a   1.000
_cell.length_b   1.000
_cell.length_c   1.000
_cell.angle_alpha   90.00
_cell.angle_beta   90.00
_cell.angle_gamma   90.00
#
_symmetry.space_group_name_H-M   'P 1'
#
loop_
_entity.id
_entity.type
_entity.pdbx_description
1 polymer ?
#
loop_
_entity_poly.entity_id
_entity_poly.type
_entity_poly.pdbx_seq_one_letter_code
_entity_poly.pdbx_strand_id
1 'polypeptide(L)'
;MLPGGQMMKRMIAGLIGMGLLANAMPAFAAVKLNVDRSGTLTGATGVVIGKNTYNVDFFDNSCTVVFGTCSASKFDFKTDVTARDAASALLNQVYTTANVKTYSRVLGCEAGICDSYIPYQLFAGDPSYALAIVAAYRGTDRKFVGAGPAYPEINTSTTADSSVNYVRFTMQTVAAVPEPATWAMMLVGFGMVGAASRSRRRSTATTFA
;
A
#
# COMPACT_ATOMS: atom_id res chain seq x y z
N MET A 1 -25.40 -58.76 -36.45
CA MET A 1 -25.38 -57.41 -37.07
C MET A 1 -26.33 -56.52 -36.27
N LEU A 2 -25.80 -55.54 -35.54
CA LEU A 2 -26.55 -54.50 -34.81
C LEU A 2 -26.72 -53.27 -35.72
N PRO A 3 -27.80 -52.49 -35.60
CA PRO A 3 -27.59 -51.12 -35.12
C PRO A 3 -28.79 -50.52 -34.35
N GLY A 4 -28.51 -49.58 -33.44
CA GLY A 4 -29.57 -48.78 -32.80
C GLY A 4 -29.13 -47.75 -31.76
N GLY A 5 -27.88 -47.28 -31.78
CA GLY A 5 -27.37 -46.28 -30.83
C GLY A 5 -27.47 -44.86 -31.37
N GLN A 6 -28.60 -44.18 -31.20
CA GLN A 6 -28.74 -42.74 -31.53
C GLN A 6 -29.62 -41.92 -30.56
N MET A 7 -29.98 -42.44 -29.39
CA MET A 7 -30.92 -41.74 -28.50
C MET A 7 -30.32 -41.15 -27.20
N MET A 8 -29.00 -41.25 -27.00
CA MET A 8 -28.34 -40.79 -25.75
C MET A 8 -27.63 -39.43 -25.86
N LYS A 9 -27.58 -38.80 -27.04
CA LYS A 9 -26.68 -37.63 -27.28
C LYS A 9 -27.26 -36.25 -26.93
N ARG A 10 -28.50 -36.13 -26.45
CA ARG A 10 -29.15 -34.81 -26.24
C ARG A 10 -29.30 -34.36 -24.79
N MET A 11 -28.93 -35.18 -23.80
CA MET A 11 -29.16 -34.86 -22.38
C MET A 11 -27.95 -34.34 -21.58
N ILE A 12 -26.76 -34.20 -22.17
CA ILE A 12 -25.53 -33.85 -21.42
C ILE A 12 -25.14 -32.35 -21.56
N ALA A 13 -25.86 -31.54 -22.34
CA ALA A 13 -25.46 -30.16 -22.65
C ALA A 13 -25.87 -29.09 -21.61
N GLY A 14 -26.24 -29.45 -20.38
CA GLY A 14 -27.01 -28.54 -19.50
C GLY A 14 -26.35 -27.97 -18.24
N LEU A 15 -25.21 -28.49 -17.73
CA LEU A 15 -24.85 -28.28 -16.32
C LEU A 15 -23.36 -28.02 -16.05
N ILE A 16 -22.70 -27.19 -16.86
CA ILE A 16 -21.35 -26.68 -16.54
C ILE A 16 -21.40 -25.16 -16.57
N GLY A 17 -21.65 -24.55 -15.41
CA GLY A 17 -21.68 -23.10 -15.29
C GLY A 17 -22.10 -22.62 -13.91
N MET A 18 -21.65 -23.29 -12.85
CA MET A 18 -21.95 -22.88 -11.48
C MET A 18 -20.65 -22.62 -10.72
N GLY A 19 -20.35 -21.34 -10.55
CA GLY A 19 -19.78 -20.81 -9.31
C GLY A 19 -18.29 -20.97 -9.08
N LEU A 20 -17.46 -20.30 -9.87
CA LEU A 20 -16.21 -19.74 -9.32
C LEU A 20 -16.54 -18.33 -8.82
N LEU A 21 -17.06 -18.25 -7.59
CA LEU A 21 -17.01 -17.02 -6.80
C LEU A 21 -15.54 -16.79 -6.44
N ALA A 22 -14.79 -16.20 -7.37
CA ALA A 22 -13.53 -15.59 -7.06
C ALA A 22 -13.84 -14.43 -6.11
N ASN A 23 -13.75 -14.69 -4.81
CA ASN A 23 -13.56 -13.61 -3.84
C ASN A 23 -12.36 -12.82 -4.35
N ALA A 24 -12.61 -11.62 -4.86
CA ALA A 24 -11.56 -10.66 -5.17
C ALA A 24 -10.95 -10.31 -3.81
N MET A 25 -9.95 -11.09 -3.38
CA MET A 25 -9.09 -10.66 -2.29
C MET A 25 -8.60 -9.27 -2.66
N PRO A 26 -8.73 -8.27 -1.77
CA PRO A 26 -8.12 -6.98 -2.02
C PRO A 26 -6.65 -7.24 -2.28
N ALA A 27 -6.21 -6.99 -3.51
CA ALA A 27 -4.80 -7.05 -3.84
C ALA A 27 -4.14 -5.95 -3.03
N PHE A 28 -3.40 -6.31 -1.98
CA PHE A 28 -2.51 -5.36 -1.34
C PHE A 28 -1.53 -4.90 -2.41
N ALA A 29 -1.62 -3.62 -2.78
CA ALA A 29 -0.68 -3.05 -3.73
C ALA A 29 0.73 -3.21 -3.17
N ALA A 30 1.65 -3.79 -3.96
CA ALA A 30 3.05 -3.90 -3.58
C ALA A 30 3.63 -2.50 -3.33
N VAL A 31 4.53 -2.38 -2.34
CA VAL A 31 5.20 -1.11 -2.02
C VAL A 31 5.95 -0.62 -3.26
N LYS A 32 5.63 0.62 -3.66
CA LYS A 32 6.29 1.30 -4.78
C LYS A 32 7.37 2.22 -4.23
N LEU A 33 8.60 2.06 -4.71
CA LEU A 33 9.70 2.98 -4.37
C LEU A 33 9.60 4.24 -5.22
N ASN A 34 9.77 5.40 -4.59
CA ASN A 34 9.87 6.69 -5.26
C ASN A 34 11.35 7.02 -5.38
N VAL A 35 11.89 6.84 -6.59
CA VAL A 35 13.29 7.07 -6.92
C VAL A 35 13.37 8.21 -7.93
N ASP A 36 14.23 9.19 -7.67
CA ASP A 36 14.44 10.32 -8.58
C ASP A 36 15.29 9.95 -9.80
N ARG A 37 15.50 10.93 -10.69
CA ARG A 37 16.29 10.72 -11.93
C ARG A 37 17.77 10.43 -11.67
N SER A 38 18.29 10.82 -10.50
CA SER A 38 19.66 10.51 -10.07
C SER A 38 19.81 9.14 -9.42
N GLY A 39 18.72 8.39 -9.24
CA GLY A 39 18.76 7.10 -8.56
C GLY A 39 18.71 7.20 -7.03
N THR A 40 18.35 8.36 -6.48
CA THR A 40 18.15 8.54 -5.04
C THR A 40 16.73 8.15 -4.66
N LEU A 41 16.60 7.33 -3.61
CA LEU A 41 15.31 7.01 -3.00
C LEU A 41 14.81 8.23 -2.21
N THR A 42 13.74 8.85 -2.70
CA THR A 42 13.11 10.02 -2.06
C THR A 42 11.88 9.64 -1.24
N GLY A 43 11.38 8.41 -1.38
CA GLY A 43 10.25 7.94 -0.60
C GLY A 43 9.74 6.57 -1.03
N ALA A 44 8.58 6.19 -0.50
CA ALA A 44 7.82 5.01 -0.92
C ALA A 44 6.32 5.23 -0.77
N THR A 45 5.54 4.55 -1.59
CA THR A 45 4.08 4.62 -1.63
C THR A 45 3.53 3.23 -1.38
N GLY A 46 2.51 3.13 -0.53
CA GLY A 46 1.86 1.85 -0.23
C GLY A 46 2.46 1.11 0.96
N VAL A 47 3.25 1.77 1.82
CA VAL A 47 3.85 1.14 3.00
C VAL A 47 2.75 0.84 4.03
N VAL A 48 2.63 -0.41 4.44
CA VAL A 48 1.57 -0.86 5.34
C VAL A 48 2.07 -0.88 6.78
N ILE A 49 1.35 -0.21 7.68
CA ILE A 49 1.61 -0.22 9.13
C ILE A 49 0.29 -0.58 9.82
N GLY A 50 0.22 -1.79 10.38
CA GLY A 50 -1.03 -2.35 10.90
C GLY A 50 -2.08 -2.49 9.80
N LYS A 51 -3.21 -1.79 9.93
CA LYS A 51 -4.32 -1.78 8.95
C LYS A 51 -4.27 -0.61 7.98
N ASN A 52 -3.36 0.34 8.21
CA ASN A 52 -3.30 1.58 7.47
C ASN A 52 -2.16 1.53 6.44
N THR A 53 -2.36 2.23 5.32
CA THR A 53 -1.35 2.38 4.27
C THR A 53 -0.86 3.82 4.27
N TYR A 54 0.45 4.01 4.06
CA TYR A 54 1.11 5.30 4.13
C TYR A 54 1.95 5.59 2.88
N ASN A 55 2.01 6.86 2.54
CA ASN A 55 3.13 7.44 1.79
C ASN A 55 4.24 7.77 2.77
N VAL A 56 5.46 7.54 2.32
CA VAL A 56 6.70 7.79 3.07
C VAL A 56 7.53 8.72 2.23
N ASP A 57 7.93 9.84 2.80
CA ASP A 57 8.81 10.80 2.16
C ASP A 57 10.06 10.99 3.03
N PHE A 58 11.24 10.97 2.39
CA PHE A 58 12.52 11.23 3.04
C PHE A 58 12.91 12.70 2.89
N PHE A 59 13.55 13.26 3.91
CA PHE A 59 13.98 14.65 3.91
C PHE A 59 15.37 14.79 4.51
N ASP A 60 16.16 15.66 3.88
CA ASP A 60 17.44 16.11 4.37
C ASP A 60 17.35 17.58 4.82
N ASN A 61 16.95 17.79 6.07
CA ASN A 61 16.77 19.12 6.67
C ASN A 61 16.63 19.02 8.19
N SER A 62 16.21 20.08 8.87
CA SER A 62 15.78 20.00 10.27
C SER A 62 14.33 19.53 10.42
N CYS A 63 14.00 18.97 11.59
CA CYS A 63 12.62 18.59 11.95
C CYS A 63 11.61 19.76 11.77
N THR A 64 11.96 20.99 12.16
CA THR A 64 11.09 22.16 11.97
C THR A 64 10.83 22.48 10.50
N VAL A 65 11.80 22.29 9.60
CA VAL A 65 11.58 22.54 8.17
C VAL A 65 10.69 21.44 7.56
N VAL A 66 10.89 20.19 7.97
CA VAL A 66 10.13 19.04 7.44
C VAL A 66 8.67 19.02 7.91
N PHE A 67 8.43 19.34 9.19
CA PHE A 67 7.12 19.22 9.83
C PHE A 67 6.47 20.58 10.13
N GLY A 68 7.12 21.69 9.80
CA GLY A 68 6.73 23.06 10.13
C GLY A 68 7.07 23.45 11.57
N THR A 69 6.74 22.58 12.52
CA THR A 69 7.18 22.66 13.92
C THR A 69 7.63 21.28 14.38
N CYS A 70 8.72 21.21 15.15
CA CYS A 70 9.18 19.93 15.70
C CYS A 70 8.40 19.59 16.99
N SER A 71 7.10 19.31 16.81
CA SER A 71 6.16 19.14 17.92
C SER A 71 5.19 18.00 17.67
N ALA A 72 4.76 17.36 18.75
CA ALA A 72 3.85 16.22 18.72
C ALA A 72 2.59 16.38 17.85
N SER A 73 2.04 17.59 17.74
CA SER A 73 0.84 17.86 16.92
C SER A 73 1.05 17.60 15.43
N LYS A 74 2.30 17.62 14.94
CA LYS A 74 2.67 17.49 13.53
C LYS A 74 3.07 16.07 13.12
N PHE A 75 3.32 15.18 14.08
CA PHE A 75 3.78 13.82 13.79
C PHE A 75 2.62 12.85 13.65
N ASP A 76 2.73 11.87 12.77
CA ASP A 76 1.68 10.86 12.59
C ASP A 76 1.61 9.88 13.77
N PHE A 77 2.77 9.54 14.34
CA PHE A 77 2.87 8.61 15.46
C PHE A 77 2.90 9.33 16.79
N LYS A 78 2.09 8.81 17.73
CA LYS A 78 1.87 9.44 19.05
C LYS A 78 2.48 8.66 20.20
N THR A 79 3.06 7.49 19.92
CA THR A 79 3.62 6.60 20.94
C THR A 79 4.88 5.92 20.42
N ASP A 80 5.75 5.50 21.35
CA ASP A 80 6.95 4.72 21.05
C ASP A 80 6.60 3.46 20.25
N VAL A 81 5.53 2.75 20.66
CA VAL A 81 5.08 1.52 20.00
C VAL A 81 4.71 1.77 18.54
N THR A 82 3.88 2.77 18.27
CA THR A 82 3.44 3.06 16.89
C THR A 82 4.59 3.55 16.00
N ALA A 83 5.55 4.29 16.57
CA ALA A 83 6.75 4.72 15.86
C ALA A 83 7.71 3.55 15.58
N ARG A 84 7.83 2.57 16.49
CA ARG A 84 8.60 1.33 16.26
C ARG A 84 7.97 0.43 15.21
N ASP A 85 6.64 0.34 15.19
CA ASP A 85 5.92 -0.38 14.13
C ASP A 85 6.20 0.26 12.76
N ALA A 86 6.22 1.59 12.69
CA ALA A 86 6.58 2.33 11.49
C ALA A 86 8.03 2.10 11.05
N ALA A 87 8.98 2.15 12.00
CA ALA A 87 10.38 1.86 11.74
C ALA A 87 10.59 0.45 11.20
N SER A 88 9.92 -0.53 11.82
CA SER A 88 9.97 -1.93 11.40
C SER A 88 9.35 -2.13 10.02
N ALA A 89 8.23 -1.48 9.73
CA ALA A 89 7.61 -1.51 8.41
C ALA A 89 8.53 -0.92 7.34
N LEU A 90 9.19 0.21 7.61
CA LEU A 90 10.16 0.83 6.71
C LEU A 90 11.31 -0.14 6.39
N LEU A 91 11.88 -0.78 7.42
CA LEU A 91 12.97 -1.75 7.26
C LEU A 91 12.55 -3.00 6.49
N ASN A 92 11.33 -3.49 6.70
CA ASN A 92 10.85 -4.75 6.12
C ASN A 92 10.22 -4.59 4.73
N GLN A 93 9.77 -3.40 4.36
CA GLN A 93 9.06 -3.17 3.10
C GLN A 93 9.80 -2.24 2.15
N VAL A 94 10.55 -1.25 2.66
CA VAL A 94 11.29 -0.27 1.84
C VAL A 94 12.76 -0.66 1.74
N TYR A 95 13.45 -0.87 2.86
CA TYR A 95 14.89 -1.20 2.88
C TYR A 95 15.18 -2.71 2.69
N THR A 96 14.40 -3.43 1.89
CA THR A 96 14.62 -4.86 1.62
C THR A 96 15.85 -5.09 0.75
N THR A 97 16.51 -6.25 0.88
CA THR A 97 17.68 -6.60 0.07
C THR A 97 17.41 -6.51 -1.45
N ALA A 98 16.17 -6.74 -1.87
CA ALA A 98 15.74 -6.57 -3.25
C ALA A 98 15.65 -5.07 -3.63
N ASN A 99 15.01 -4.27 -2.78
CA ASN A 99 14.79 -2.85 -3.02
C ASN A 99 16.07 -2.03 -2.98
N VAL A 100 17.03 -2.35 -2.10
CA VAL A 100 18.26 -1.56 -1.98
C VAL A 100 19.18 -1.70 -3.21
N LYS A 101 18.91 -2.66 -4.09
CA LYS A 101 19.56 -2.74 -5.41
C LYS A 101 18.93 -1.80 -6.45
N THR A 102 17.77 -1.20 -6.13
CA THR A 102 16.99 -0.36 -7.05
C THR A 102 17.40 1.11 -6.99
N TYR A 103 17.91 1.56 -5.84
CA TYR A 103 18.35 2.93 -5.63
C TYR A 103 19.83 2.96 -5.23
N SER A 104 20.54 4.01 -5.61
CA SER A 104 21.96 4.19 -5.31
C SER A 104 22.19 4.69 -3.88
N ARG A 105 21.27 5.50 -3.36
CA ARG A 105 21.29 6.05 -2.00
C ARG A 105 19.90 6.45 -1.54
N VAL A 106 19.72 6.75 -0.26
CA VAL A 106 18.50 7.34 0.29
C VAL A 106 18.70 8.84 0.41
N LEU A 107 17.67 9.66 0.17
CA LEU A 107 17.77 11.11 0.33
C LEU A 107 18.19 11.47 1.76
N GLY A 108 19.23 12.31 1.90
CA GLY A 108 19.87 12.67 3.17
C GLY A 108 20.95 11.68 3.64
N CYS A 109 21.09 10.54 2.97
CA CYS A 109 22.05 9.51 3.34
C CYS A 109 23.01 9.22 2.18
N GLU A 110 24.27 8.97 2.52
CA GLU A 110 25.25 8.38 1.63
C GLU A 110 24.93 6.90 1.36
N ALA A 111 25.60 6.34 0.35
CA ALA A 111 25.33 4.97 -0.08
C ALA A 111 25.68 3.97 1.03
N GLY A 112 24.69 3.16 1.42
CA GLY A 112 24.92 2.00 2.28
C GLY A 112 24.78 2.24 3.78
N ILE A 113 24.57 3.46 4.27
CA ILE A 113 24.27 3.71 5.69
C ILE A 113 23.17 4.76 5.76
N CYS A 114 22.10 4.50 6.52
CA CYS A 114 21.07 5.50 6.75
C CYS A 114 20.35 5.25 8.07
N ASP A 115 20.27 6.30 8.90
CA ASP A 115 19.50 6.40 10.12
C ASP A 115 18.29 7.29 9.85
N SER A 116 17.15 6.63 9.66
CA SER A 116 15.90 7.30 9.37
C SER A 116 15.16 7.63 10.65
N TYR A 117 15.08 8.93 10.97
CA TYR A 117 14.40 9.44 12.15
C TYR A 117 12.91 9.56 11.90
N ILE A 118 12.15 8.92 12.79
CA ILE A 118 10.69 8.92 12.83
C ILE A 118 10.28 9.61 14.13
N PRO A 119 10.01 10.92 14.10
CA PRO A 119 9.59 11.66 15.28
C PRO A 119 8.23 11.18 15.79
N TYR A 120 8.08 11.12 17.11
CA TYR A 120 6.83 10.79 17.78
C TYR A 120 6.69 11.58 19.08
N GLN A 121 5.47 11.56 19.62
CA GLN A 121 5.15 12.20 20.90
C GLN A 121 5.53 11.31 22.09
N LEU A 122 6.26 11.86 23.06
CA LEU A 122 6.63 11.12 24.28
C LEU A 122 5.55 11.13 25.34
N PHE A 123 5.05 12.33 25.62
CA PHE A 123 4.09 12.57 26.68
C PHE A 123 2.84 13.16 26.07
N ALA A 124 1.72 12.46 26.23
CA ALA A 124 0.41 12.96 25.83
C ALA A 124 0.16 14.29 26.55
N GLY A 125 -0.07 15.36 25.77
CA GLY A 125 -0.39 16.69 26.29
C GLY A 125 0.77 17.70 26.37
N ASP A 126 2.03 17.29 26.21
CA ASP A 126 3.15 18.25 26.11
C ASP A 126 3.78 18.22 24.70
N PRO A 127 3.52 19.24 23.86
CA PRO A 127 4.02 19.28 22.49
C PRO A 127 5.53 19.54 22.39
N SER A 128 6.20 19.88 23.50
CA SER A 128 7.61 20.27 23.56
C SER A 128 8.56 19.06 23.64
N TYR A 129 8.06 17.88 24.02
CA TYR A 129 8.85 16.67 24.18
C TYR A 129 8.61 15.71 23.01
N ALA A 130 9.42 15.89 21.96
CA ALA A 130 9.53 14.97 20.84
C ALA A 130 10.73 14.02 21.03
N LEU A 131 10.59 12.77 20.61
CA LEU A 131 11.69 11.80 20.48
C LEU A 131 11.63 11.19 19.08
N ALA A 132 12.76 10.69 18.59
CA ALA A 132 12.81 9.89 17.38
C ALA A 132 12.86 8.40 17.73
N ILE A 133 12.21 7.58 16.91
CA ILE A 133 12.68 6.21 16.67
C ILE A 133 13.57 6.22 15.45
N VAL A 134 14.68 5.50 15.50
CA VAL A 134 15.59 5.32 14.38
C VAL A 134 15.27 4.00 13.69
N ALA A 135 15.00 4.08 12.40
CA ALA A 135 15.05 2.94 11.48
C ALA A 135 16.41 2.96 10.78
N ALA A 136 17.36 2.18 11.29
CA ALA A 136 18.72 2.14 10.78
C ALA A 136 18.92 1.01 9.77
N TYR A 137 19.55 1.36 8.67
CA TYR A 137 20.03 0.44 7.66
C TYR A 137 21.55 0.62 7.49
N ARG A 138 22.30 -0.49 7.47
CA ARG A 138 23.76 -0.54 7.30
C ARG A 138 24.11 -1.64 6.31
N GLY A 139 24.19 -1.30 5.03
CA GLY A 139 24.34 -2.25 3.94
C GLY A 139 23.15 -3.21 3.88
N THR A 140 23.20 -4.25 3.05
CA THR A 140 22.02 -5.07 2.70
C THR A 140 21.34 -5.81 3.85
N ASP A 141 22.05 -6.07 4.95
CA ASP A 141 21.65 -7.11 5.89
C ASP A 141 21.54 -6.66 7.35
N ARG A 142 22.14 -5.52 7.73
CA ARG A 142 22.10 -5.05 9.13
C ARG A 142 21.05 -3.97 9.28
N LYS A 143 19.98 -4.33 9.98
CA LYS A 143 18.82 -3.48 10.26
C LYS A 143 18.59 -3.37 11.75
N PHE A 144 18.31 -2.16 12.24
CA PHE A 144 18.10 -1.88 13.65
C PHE A 144 16.93 -0.91 13.84
N VAL A 145 16.11 -1.18 14.85
CA VAL A 145 15.13 -0.23 15.38
C VAL A 145 15.56 0.15 16.79
N GLY A 146 15.67 1.44 17.08
CA GLY A 146 15.93 1.87 18.44
C GLY A 146 15.61 3.32 18.71
N ALA A 147 15.94 3.76 19.92
CA ALA A 147 15.72 5.14 20.34
C ALA A 147 16.68 6.07 19.60
N GLY A 148 16.13 7.19 19.12
CA GLY A 148 16.89 8.30 18.55
C GLY A 148 16.98 9.48 19.51
N PRO A 149 17.42 10.65 19.02
CA PRO A 149 17.54 11.84 19.84
C PRO A 149 16.19 12.37 20.31
N ALA A 150 16.22 13.10 21.42
CA ALA A 150 15.09 13.86 21.94
C ALA A 150 15.18 15.34 21.54
N TYR A 151 14.11 16.10 21.67
CA TYR A 151 14.15 17.55 21.51
C TYR A 151 15.06 18.20 22.58
N PRO A 152 15.92 19.18 22.22
CA PRO A 152 16.03 19.87 20.93
C PRO A 152 16.98 19.20 19.91
N GLU A 153 17.72 18.16 20.28
CA GLU A 153 18.72 17.50 19.42
C GLU A 153 18.08 16.91 18.16
N ILE A 154 16.86 16.37 18.27
CA ILE A 154 16.05 15.92 17.14
C ILE A 154 15.64 17.06 16.19
N ASN A 155 15.98 18.33 16.45
CA ASN A 155 15.75 19.43 15.51
C ASN A 155 17.04 19.91 14.83
N THR A 156 18.16 19.23 15.05
CA THR A 156 19.39 19.50 14.30
C THR A 156 19.19 19.22 12.82
N SER A 157 19.83 20.01 11.95
CA SER A 157 19.75 19.77 10.50
C SER A 157 20.56 18.54 10.15
N THR A 158 19.97 17.61 9.38
CA THR A 158 20.67 16.42 8.89
C THR A 158 21.63 16.71 7.75
N THR A 159 21.57 17.89 7.13
CA THR A 159 22.39 18.24 5.95
C THR A 159 23.90 18.20 6.21
N ALA A 160 24.31 18.22 7.48
CA ALA A 160 25.71 18.13 7.90
C ALA A 160 26.14 16.68 8.25
N ASP A 161 25.19 15.75 8.37
CA ASP A 161 25.43 14.34 8.66
C ASP A 161 24.83 13.49 7.54
N SER A 162 25.70 13.03 6.63
CA SER A 162 25.31 12.23 5.49
C SER A 162 24.90 10.79 5.84
N SER A 163 24.61 10.49 7.10
CA SER A 163 24.08 9.19 7.52
C SER A 163 22.68 9.27 8.10
N VAL A 164 22.06 10.45 8.17
CA VAL A 164 20.79 10.65 8.89
C VAL A 164 19.78 11.36 8.00
N ASN A 165 18.51 10.98 8.10
CA ASN A 165 17.43 11.73 7.46
C ASN A 165 16.16 11.74 8.31
N TYR A 166 15.22 12.64 7.99
CA TYR A 166 13.87 12.59 8.54
C TYR A 166 12.92 11.84 7.63
N VAL A 167 11.99 11.13 8.25
CA VAL A 167 10.91 10.44 7.53
C VAL A 167 9.58 11.02 7.94
N ARG A 168 8.80 11.46 6.95
CA ARG A 168 7.40 11.82 7.14
C ARG A 168 6.51 10.73 6.59
N PHE A 169 5.51 10.36 7.37
CA PHE A 169 4.47 9.45 6.93
C PHE A 169 3.24 10.28 6.56
N THR A 170 2.42 9.79 5.64
CA THR A 170 1.14 10.43 5.33
C THR A 170 0.17 9.33 4.99
N MET A 171 -0.85 9.18 5.82
CA MET A 171 -1.84 8.13 5.64
C MET A 171 -2.53 8.28 4.29
N GLN A 172 -2.55 7.20 3.50
CA GLN A 172 -3.28 7.15 2.24
C GLN A 172 -4.76 6.94 2.54
N THR A 173 -5.58 7.87 2.10
CA THR A 173 -7.03 7.70 2.03
C THR A 173 -7.38 7.18 0.64
N VAL A 174 -7.56 5.86 0.50
CA VAL A 174 -8.08 5.30 -0.75
C VAL A 174 -9.55 5.71 -0.83
N ALA A 175 -9.89 6.59 -1.77
CA ALA A 175 -11.29 6.87 -2.06
C ALA A 175 -11.95 5.56 -2.50
N ALA A 176 -13.09 5.23 -1.88
CA ALA A 176 -13.88 4.08 -2.31
C ALA A 176 -14.28 4.30 -3.78
N VAL A 177 -13.63 3.59 -4.69
CA VAL A 177 -14.06 3.55 -6.08
C VAL A 177 -15.38 2.77 -6.09
N PRO A 178 -16.49 3.33 -6.61
CA PRO A 178 -17.74 2.58 -6.73
C PRO A 178 -17.46 1.31 -7.51
N GLU A 179 -17.61 0.17 -6.83
CA GLU A 179 -17.01 -1.08 -7.27
C GLU A 179 -17.40 -1.40 -8.73
N PRO A 180 -16.44 -1.74 -9.61
CA PRO A 180 -16.74 -2.17 -10.99
C PRO A 180 -17.72 -3.36 -11.02
N ALA A 181 -17.75 -4.14 -9.94
CA ALA A 181 -18.70 -5.23 -9.74
C ALA A 181 -20.16 -4.76 -9.70
N THR A 182 -20.46 -3.55 -9.19
CA THR A 182 -21.83 -3.00 -9.21
C THR A 182 -22.29 -2.73 -10.63
N TRP A 183 -21.40 -2.20 -11.47
CA TRP A 183 -21.68 -1.95 -12.89
C TRP A 183 -21.85 -3.26 -13.65
N ALA A 184 -20.97 -4.24 -13.41
CA ALA A 184 -21.08 -5.56 -14.00
C ALA A 184 -22.37 -6.30 -13.57
N MET A 185 -22.73 -6.25 -12.29
CA MET A 185 -23.97 -6.83 -11.77
C MET A 185 -25.21 -6.15 -12.36
N MET A 186 -25.21 -4.82 -12.52
CA MET A 186 -26.29 -4.11 -13.19
C MET A 186 -26.40 -4.54 -14.65
N LEU A 187 -25.30 -4.58 -15.40
CA LEU A 187 -25.30 -5.00 -16.80
C LEU A 187 -25.75 -6.46 -16.97
N VAL A 188 -25.33 -7.36 -16.08
CA VAL A 188 -25.79 -8.75 -16.05
C VAL A 188 -27.29 -8.83 -15.74
N GLY A 189 -27.77 -8.07 -14.75
CA GLY A 189 -29.19 -7.99 -14.41
C GLY A 189 -30.05 -7.48 -15.57
N PHE A 190 -29.66 -6.36 -16.18
CA PHE A 190 -30.36 -5.81 -17.34
C PHE A 190 -30.28 -6.72 -18.57
N GLY A 191 -29.12 -7.37 -18.78
CA GLY A 191 -28.93 -8.35 -19.85
C GLY A 191 -29.86 -9.56 -19.72
N MET A 192 -30.02 -10.08 -18.50
CA MET A 192 -30.96 -11.19 -18.23
C MET A 192 -32.42 -10.80 -18.48
N VAL A 193 -32.84 -9.63 -18.00
CA VAL A 193 -34.21 -9.12 -18.23
C VAL A 193 -34.49 -8.91 -19.72
N GLY A 194 -33.54 -8.34 -20.45
CA GLY A 194 -33.63 -8.16 -21.91
C GLY A 194 -33.69 -9.49 -22.67
N ALA A 195 -32.86 -10.47 -22.30
CA ALA A 195 -32.85 -11.79 -22.92
C ALA A 195 -34.16 -12.56 -22.69
N ALA A 196 -34.70 -12.52 -21.46
CA ALA A 196 -35.98 -13.13 -21.12
C ALA A 196 -37.15 -12.50 -21.90
N SER A 197 -37.12 -11.18 -22.09
CA SER A 197 -38.14 -10.46 -22.85
C SER A 197 -38.12 -10.80 -24.36
N ARG A 198 -36.92 -11.04 -24.92
CA ARG A 198 -36.74 -11.36 -26.34
C ARG A 198 -37.06 -12.82 -26.67
N SER A 199 -36.80 -13.77 -25.77
CA SER A 199 -37.08 -15.19 -26.02
C SER A 199 -38.58 -15.48 -26.17
N ARG A 200 -39.43 -14.76 -25.44
CA ARG A 200 -40.90 -14.92 -25.47
C ARG A 200 -41.53 -14.62 -26.84
N ARG A 201 -40.89 -13.78 -27.67
CA ARG A 201 -41.43 -13.38 -28.98
C ARG A 201 -41.16 -14.37 -30.12
N ARG A 202 -40.34 -15.41 -29.90
CA ARG A 202 -40.03 -16.41 -30.94
C ARG A 202 -41.06 -17.56 -31.04
N SER A 203 -42.09 -17.59 -30.20
CA SER A 203 -43.01 -18.74 -30.05
C SER A 203 -44.29 -18.71 -30.89
N THR A 204 -44.55 -17.70 -31.72
CA THR A 204 -45.78 -17.66 -32.54
C THR A 204 -45.53 -18.28 -33.91
N ALA A 205 -45.68 -19.62 -33.98
CA ALA A 205 -45.83 -20.32 -35.26
C ALA A 205 -47.26 -20.14 -35.75
N THR A 206 -47.45 -19.28 -36.76
CA THR A 206 -48.73 -19.16 -37.47
C THR A 206 -48.83 -20.29 -38.49
N THR A 207 -49.61 -21.32 -38.16
CA THR A 207 -50.08 -22.31 -39.14
C THR A 207 -51.32 -21.73 -39.82
N PHE A 208 -51.25 -21.48 -41.12
CA PHE A 208 -52.43 -21.15 -41.94
C PHE A 208 -53.06 -22.44 -42.47
N ALA A 209 -54.39 -22.49 -42.42
CA ALA A 209 -55.25 -23.60 -42.85
C ALA A 209 -55.65 -23.48 -44.32
#